data_AF-A0A4Y2BEC9-F1
#
_entry.id   AF-A0A4Y2BEC9-F1
#
_cell.length_a   1.000
_cell.length_b   1.000
_cell.length_c   1.000
_cell.angle_alpha   90.00
_cell.angle_beta   90.00
_cell.angle_gamma   90.00
#
_symmetry.space_group_name_H-M   'P 1'
#
loop_
_entity.id
_entity.type
_entity.pdbx_description
1 polymer ?
#
loop_
_entity_poly.entity_id
_entity_poly.type
_entity_poly.pdbx_seq_one_letter_code
_entity_poly.pdbx_strand_id
1 'polypeptide(L)'
;MNNDLTECDLPGIDPTNLSCDQKYLLDICTAISSGVCSSDRAKRQPGTLNFARWLTTANRILRVYAPSWFRIKVHHSIKDGARHLWHFISSSRYLPKKYRDIIEPVISHNAYFAAPENMLLAMLTDERCHIRTLAARRIIKAREIGPDGNCVHRFVIPTVDFRATDNVNLIDWQTFYVTPPTALRHISYHELLKMIQDDVQMEGRDFIKFPSHTASS
;
A
#
# COMPACT_ATOMS: atom_id res chain seq x y z
N MET A 1 19.65 19.16 -21.28
CA MET A 1 18.75 18.61 -22.32
C MET A 1 17.36 18.54 -21.71
N ASN A 2 16.38 19.04 -22.45
CA ASN A 2 15.05 19.41 -21.98
C ASN A 2 14.30 18.22 -21.38
N ASN A 3 13.91 18.33 -20.11
CA ASN A 3 12.99 17.41 -19.45
C ASN A 3 11.57 17.94 -19.67
N ASP A 4 11.03 17.71 -20.87
CA ASP A 4 9.60 17.77 -21.05
C ASP A 4 8.99 16.57 -20.33
N LEU A 5 8.52 16.85 -19.12
CA LEU A 5 7.50 16.07 -18.46
C LEU A 5 6.42 15.78 -19.50
N THR A 6 6.13 14.51 -19.77
CA THR A 6 4.80 14.19 -20.32
C THR A 6 3.81 14.44 -19.19
N GLU A 7 3.48 15.72 -19.01
CA GLU A 7 2.21 16.15 -18.47
C GLU A 7 1.17 15.40 -19.29
N CYS A 8 0.46 14.44 -18.69
CA CYS A 8 -0.75 13.93 -19.31
C CYS A 8 -1.77 15.06 -19.21
N ASP A 9 -1.62 16.04 -20.09
CA ASP A 9 -2.62 17.08 -20.30
C ASP A 9 -3.91 16.36 -20.67
N LEU A 10 -4.84 16.35 -19.72
CA LEU A 10 -6.20 15.97 -20.02
C LEU A 10 -6.64 16.90 -21.15
N PRO A 11 -7.11 16.36 -22.30
CA PRO A 11 -7.54 17.21 -23.40
C PRO A 11 -8.54 18.23 -22.87
N GLY A 12 -8.53 19.45 -23.42
CA GLY A 12 -9.43 20.53 -23.03
C GLY A 12 -10.89 20.14 -23.27
N ILE A 13 -11.48 19.43 -22.31
CA ILE A 13 -12.87 18.98 -22.35
C ILE A 13 -13.70 20.08 -21.70
N ASP A 14 -14.63 20.63 -22.48
CA ASP A 14 -15.62 21.59 -21.98
C ASP A 14 -16.48 20.95 -20.87
N PRO A 15 -16.35 21.38 -19.60
CA PRO A 15 -17.07 20.78 -18.48
C PRO A 15 -18.57 21.00 -18.58
N THR A 16 -19.05 21.97 -19.35
CA THR A 16 -20.48 22.32 -19.39
C THR A 16 -21.32 21.25 -20.09
N ASN A 17 -20.73 20.54 -21.05
CA ASN A 17 -21.38 19.50 -21.86
C ASN A 17 -21.33 18.08 -21.24
N LEU A 18 -20.74 17.93 -20.05
CA LEU A 18 -20.58 16.64 -19.39
C LEU A 18 -21.77 16.27 -18.50
N SER A 19 -22.17 14.99 -18.54
CA SER A 19 -23.08 14.40 -17.56
C SER A 19 -22.49 14.46 -16.15
N CYS A 20 -23.34 14.30 -15.12
CA CYS A 20 -22.88 14.29 -13.72
C CYS A 20 -21.77 13.26 -13.47
N ASP A 21 -21.85 12.10 -14.11
CA ASP A 21 -20.91 10.98 -13.95
C ASP A 21 -19.58 11.26 -14.63
N GLN A 22 -19.61 11.91 -15.79
CA GLN A 22 -18.41 12.33 -16.53
C GLN A 22 -17.71 13.49 -15.84
N LYS A 23 -18.47 14.46 -15.28
CA LYS A 23 -17.92 15.53 -14.43
C LYS A 23 -17.21 14.94 -13.22
N TYR A 24 -17.82 13.94 -12.60
CA TYR A 24 -17.23 13.25 -11.45
C TYR A 24 -15.95 12.49 -11.80
N LEU A 25 -15.90 11.80 -12.95
CA LEU A 25 -14.67 11.16 -13.46
C LEU A 25 -13.57 12.19 -13.74
N LEU A 26 -13.91 13.27 -14.43
CA LEU A 26 -12.98 14.34 -14.76
C LEU A 26 -12.41 14.97 -13.48
N ASP A 27 -13.27 15.23 -12.49
CA ASP A 27 -12.85 15.75 -11.17
C ASP A 27 -11.83 14.83 -10.48
N ILE A 28 -12.00 13.51 -10.57
CA ILE A 28 -11.05 12.55 -10.00
C ILE A 28 -9.76 12.52 -10.82
N CYS A 29 -9.83 12.44 -12.15
CA CYS A 29 -8.65 12.43 -13.01
C CYS A 29 -7.81 13.70 -12.81
N THR A 30 -8.44 14.87 -12.76
CA THR A 30 -7.77 16.15 -12.49
C THR A 30 -7.14 16.16 -11.10
N ALA A 31 -7.80 15.59 -10.07
CA ALA A 31 -7.21 15.48 -8.74
C ALA A 31 -6.00 14.53 -8.68
N ILE A 32 -6.01 13.45 -9.46
CA ILE A 32 -4.88 12.52 -9.59
C ILE A 32 -3.72 13.20 -10.30
N SER A 33 -3.98 13.86 -11.44
CA SER A 33 -2.94 14.54 -12.23
C SER A 33 -2.32 15.73 -11.47
N SER A 34 -3.12 16.50 -10.74
CA SER A 34 -2.64 17.66 -9.97
C SER A 34 -2.06 17.32 -8.61
N GLY A 35 -2.31 16.12 -8.06
CA GLY A 35 -1.87 15.74 -6.72
C GLY A 35 -2.54 16.51 -5.58
N VAL A 36 -3.65 17.21 -5.83
CA VAL A 36 -4.38 17.99 -4.82
C VAL A 36 -5.82 17.46 -4.72
N CYS A 37 -6.22 16.99 -3.53
CA CYS A 37 -7.58 16.50 -3.25
C CYS A 37 -8.25 17.32 -2.14
N SER A 38 -9.34 18.03 -2.46
CA SER A 38 -10.14 18.77 -1.48
C SER A 38 -10.95 17.83 -0.58
N SER A 39 -11.02 18.14 0.72
CA SER A 39 -11.74 17.39 1.76
C SER A 39 -13.24 17.23 1.49
N ASP A 40 -13.87 18.18 0.79
CA ASP A 40 -15.28 18.13 0.40
C ASP A 40 -15.53 17.16 -0.76
N ARG A 41 -14.52 16.90 -1.59
CA ARG A 41 -14.61 15.96 -2.74
C ARG A 41 -14.55 14.50 -2.31
N ALA A 42 -13.79 14.20 -1.25
CA ALA A 42 -13.67 12.84 -0.69
C ALA A 42 -15.01 12.30 -0.14
N LYS A 43 -15.92 13.19 0.27
CA LYS A 43 -17.21 12.85 0.92
C LYS A 43 -18.40 12.79 -0.05
N ARG A 44 -18.21 13.12 -1.34
CA ARG A 44 -19.30 13.10 -2.33
C ARG A 44 -19.86 11.69 -2.53
N GLN A 45 -21.10 11.50 -2.12
CA GLN A 45 -21.90 10.32 -2.49
C GLN A 45 -22.42 10.50 -3.93
N PRO A 46 -22.22 9.51 -4.82
CA PRO A 46 -22.78 9.58 -6.15
C PRO A 46 -24.31 9.49 -6.07
N GLY A 47 -25.03 10.36 -6.79
CA GLY A 47 -26.49 10.30 -6.90
C GLY A 47 -26.99 9.04 -7.62
N THR A 48 -28.27 8.98 -7.99
CA THR A 48 -28.81 7.84 -8.77
C THR A 48 -28.21 7.81 -10.18
N LEU A 49 -27.15 7.03 -10.35
CA LEU A 49 -26.35 6.91 -11.58
C LEU A 49 -27.02 5.94 -12.56
N ASN A 50 -27.52 6.44 -13.69
CA ASN A 50 -27.88 5.60 -14.83
C ASN A 50 -27.31 6.18 -16.13
N PHE A 51 -26.62 5.32 -16.90
CA PHE A 51 -26.74 5.10 -18.36
C PHE A 51 -25.48 4.56 -19.05
N ALA A 52 -24.37 4.35 -18.33
CA ALA A 52 -23.26 3.55 -18.85
C ALA A 52 -22.74 2.55 -17.82
N ARG A 53 -23.03 1.26 -18.02
CA ARG A 53 -22.45 0.15 -17.23
C ARG A 53 -20.92 0.21 -17.19
N TRP A 54 -20.29 0.70 -18.26
CA TRP A 54 -18.85 0.88 -18.33
C TRP A 54 -18.37 2.06 -17.47
N LEU A 55 -19.05 3.22 -17.54
CA LEU A 55 -18.69 4.44 -16.82
C LEU A 55 -18.87 4.29 -15.31
N THR A 56 -19.93 3.58 -14.89
CA THR A 56 -20.19 3.20 -13.49
C THR A 56 -19.15 2.19 -12.96
N THR A 57 -18.70 1.27 -13.80
CA THR A 57 -17.62 0.33 -13.47
C THR A 57 -16.29 1.04 -13.33
N ALA A 58 -15.94 1.89 -14.31
CA ALA A 58 -14.72 2.69 -14.30
C ALA A 58 -14.67 3.61 -13.07
N ASN A 59 -15.78 4.28 -12.74
CA ASN A 59 -15.89 5.09 -11.53
C ASN A 59 -15.63 4.29 -10.23
N ARG A 60 -16.17 3.07 -10.13
CA ARG A 60 -15.93 2.21 -8.96
C ARG A 60 -14.47 1.77 -8.85
N ILE A 61 -13.84 1.40 -9.96
CA ILE A 61 -12.43 1.02 -10.00
C ILE A 61 -11.55 2.23 -9.65
N LEU A 62 -11.85 3.40 -10.23
CA LEU A 62 -11.13 4.64 -9.96
C LEU A 62 -11.21 5.06 -8.50
N ARG A 63 -12.37 4.86 -7.83
CA ARG A 63 -12.52 5.10 -6.39
C ARG A 63 -11.67 4.17 -5.50
N VAL A 64 -11.31 2.98 -5.98
CA VAL A 64 -10.40 2.07 -5.25
C VAL A 64 -8.94 2.43 -5.54
N TYR A 65 -8.64 2.75 -6.80
CA TYR A 65 -7.27 3.01 -7.25
C TYR A 65 -6.77 4.40 -6.85
N ALA A 66 -7.58 5.45 -6.99
CA ALA A 66 -7.16 6.84 -6.76
C ALA A 66 -6.71 7.11 -5.32
N PRO A 67 -7.46 6.71 -4.26
CA PRO A 67 -6.99 6.90 -2.88
C PRO A 67 -5.75 6.06 -2.57
N SER A 68 -5.65 4.86 -3.15
CA SER A 68 -4.51 3.96 -2.92
C SER A 68 -3.25 4.51 -3.59
N TRP A 69 -3.35 5.01 -4.82
CA TRP A 69 -2.27 5.67 -5.55
C TRP A 69 -1.82 6.95 -4.85
N PHE A 70 -2.76 7.79 -4.42
CA PHE A 70 -2.45 9.03 -3.70
C PHE A 70 -1.67 8.74 -2.42
N ARG A 71 -2.05 7.69 -1.69
CA ARG A 71 -1.35 7.28 -0.47
C ARG A 71 0.05 6.74 -0.73
N ILE A 72 0.25 6.00 -1.82
CA ILE A 72 1.59 5.59 -2.26
C ILE A 72 2.48 6.81 -2.56
N LYS A 73 1.91 7.85 -3.19
CA LYS A 73 2.63 9.11 -3.46
C LYS A 73 2.95 9.91 -2.19
N VAL A 74 2.03 9.99 -1.24
CA VAL A 74 2.20 10.73 0.02
C VAL A 74 3.12 10.00 1.01
N HIS A 75 2.98 8.68 1.13
CA HIS A 75 3.73 7.84 2.07
C HIS A 75 4.67 6.90 1.33
N HIS A 76 5.58 7.48 0.55
CA HIS A 76 6.45 6.71 -0.32
C HIS A 76 7.60 6.00 0.43
N SER A 77 7.50 5.75 1.74
CA SER A 77 8.53 5.00 2.47
C SER A 77 8.28 3.50 2.39
N ILE A 78 9.35 2.70 2.31
CA ILE A 78 9.25 1.24 2.24
C ILE A 78 8.47 0.64 3.43
N LYS A 79 8.53 1.29 4.61
CA LYS A 79 7.76 0.89 5.81
C LYS A 79 6.24 0.98 5.65
N ASP A 80 5.76 1.73 4.66
CA ASP A 80 4.33 1.92 4.42
C ASP A 80 3.77 0.90 3.41
N GLY A 81 4.63 0.12 2.74
CA GLY A 81 4.25 -0.78 1.65
C GLY A 81 3.15 -1.78 2.03
N ALA A 82 3.32 -2.51 3.14
CA ALA A 82 2.32 -3.47 3.60
C ALA A 82 1.00 -2.78 4.02
N ARG A 83 1.07 -1.56 4.57
CA ARG A 83 -0.14 -0.76 4.89
C ARG A 83 -0.88 -0.38 3.62
N HIS A 84 -0.18 0.06 2.58
CA HIS A 84 -0.78 0.38 1.29
C HIS A 84 -1.48 -0.82 0.66
N LEU A 85 -0.84 -1.98 0.67
CA LEU A 85 -1.44 -3.22 0.18
C LEU A 85 -2.71 -3.57 0.96
N TRP A 86 -2.68 -3.51 2.30
CA TRP A 86 -3.86 -3.76 3.12
C TRP A 86 -5.00 -2.81 2.79
N HIS A 87 -4.71 -1.52 2.62
CA HIS A 87 -5.72 -0.54 2.27
C HIS A 87 -6.29 -0.70 0.86
N PHE A 88 -5.47 -1.15 -0.09
CA PHE A 88 -5.94 -1.50 -1.43
C PHE A 88 -6.91 -2.68 -1.36
N ILE A 89 -6.55 -3.72 -0.62
CA ILE A 89 -7.40 -4.90 -0.37
C ILE A 89 -8.70 -4.50 0.34
N SER A 90 -8.60 -3.73 1.41
CA SER A 90 -9.76 -3.24 2.17
C SER A 90 -10.70 -2.42 1.28
N SER A 91 -10.15 -1.52 0.45
CA SER A 91 -10.92 -0.74 -0.53
C SER A 91 -11.57 -1.62 -1.59
N SER A 92 -10.91 -2.68 -2.04
CA SER A 92 -11.46 -3.61 -3.03
C SER A 92 -12.72 -4.34 -2.53
N ARG A 93 -12.92 -4.47 -1.21
CA ARG A 93 -14.08 -5.13 -0.60
C ARG A 93 -15.41 -4.43 -0.91
N TYR A 94 -15.38 -3.13 -1.20
CA TYR A 94 -16.56 -2.38 -1.61
C TYR A 94 -17.01 -2.69 -3.05
N LEU A 95 -16.19 -3.43 -3.81
CA LEU A 95 -16.54 -3.84 -5.16
C LEU A 95 -17.46 -5.08 -5.16
N PRO A 96 -18.43 -5.15 -6.09
CA PRO A 96 -19.17 -6.38 -6.37
C PRO A 96 -18.24 -7.57 -6.63
N LYS A 97 -18.67 -8.77 -6.22
CA LYS A 97 -17.89 -10.03 -6.36
C LYS A 97 -17.29 -10.22 -7.75
N LYS A 98 -18.07 -9.98 -8.82
CA LYS A 98 -17.60 -10.11 -10.20
C LYS A 98 -16.34 -9.28 -10.55
N TYR A 99 -16.11 -8.16 -9.88
CA TYR A 99 -14.90 -7.35 -10.09
C TYR A 99 -13.78 -7.76 -9.14
N ARG A 100 -14.13 -8.17 -7.93
CA ARG A 100 -13.17 -8.77 -6.99
C ARG A 100 -12.53 -10.01 -7.57
N ASP A 101 -13.32 -10.88 -8.21
CA ASP A 101 -12.84 -12.09 -8.90
C ASP A 101 -11.81 -11.77 -10.02
N ILE A 102 -11.80 -10.54 -10.56
CA ILE A 102 -10.83 -10.07 -11.56
C ILE A 102 -9.59 -9.44 -10.89
N ILE A 103 -9.79 -8.67 -9.82
CA ILE A 103 -8.75 -7.84 -9.20
C ILE A 103 -7.94 -8.63 -8.16
N GLU A 104 -8.58 -9.51 -7.38
CA GLU A 104 -7.92 -10.29 -6.33
C GLU A 104 -6.74 -11.12 -6.90
N PRO A 105 -6.86 -11.83 -8.04
CA PRO A 105 -5.71 -12.51 -8.65
C PRO A 105 -4.56 -11.56 -9.03
N VAL A 106 -4.88 -10.35 -9.52
CA VAL A 106 -3.89 -9.33 -9.87
C VAL A 106 -3.18 -8.81 -8.62
N ILE A 107 -3.90 -8.62 -7.51
CA ILE A 107 -3.33 -8.26 -6.22
C ILE A 107 -2.42 -9.37 -5.71
N SER A 108 -2.89 -10.62 -5.72
CA SER A 108 -2.11 -11.78 -5.25
C SER A 108 -0.82 -11.93 -6.03
N HIS A 109 -0.86 -11.75 -7.36
CA HIS A 109 0.33 -11.84 -8.19
C HIS A 109 1.36 -10.71 -7.89
N ASN A 110 0.88 -9.56 -7.41
CA ASN A 110 1.71 -8.40 -7.09
C ASN A 110 1.87 -8.17 -5.57
N ALA A 111 1.65 -9.19 -4.75
CA ALA A 111 1.62 -9.08 -3.29
C ALA A 111 3.01 -9.00 -2.63
N TYR A 112 4.04 -8.48 -3.33
CA TYR A 112 5.41 -8.41 -2.81
C TYR A 112 5.53 -7.57 -1.52
N PHE A 113 4.64 -6.61 -1.34
CA PHE A 113 4.55 -5.79 -0.13
C PHE A 113 4.05 -6.54 1.11
N ALA A 114 3.40 -7.70 0.94
CA ALA A 114 3.02 -8.57 2.03
C ALA A 114 4.15 -9.52 2.45
N ALA A 115 5.35 -9.43 1.86
CA ALA A 115 6.47 -10.27 2.30
C ALA A 115 6.74 -10.07 3.81
N PRO A 116 7.12 -11.13 4.56
CA PRO A 116 7.34 -11.04 6.00
C PRO A 116 8.25 -9.89 6.42
N GLU A 117 9.30 -9.61 5.64
CA GLU A 117 10.21 -8.50 5.91
C GLU A 117 9.52 -7.13 5.82
N ASN A 118 8.71 -6.90 4.78
CA ASN A 118 7.96 -5.66 4.58
C ASN A 118 6.84 -5.49 5.62
N MET A 119 6.22 -6.60 6.03
CA MET A 119 5.23 -6.59 7.11
C MET A 119 5.87 -6.23 8.46
N LEU A 120 7.05 -6.77 8.77
CA LEU A 120 7.79 -6.40 9.99
C LEU A 120 8.18 -4.92 10.01
N LEU A 121 8.58 -4.35 8.86
CA LEU A 121 8.84 -2.91 8.74
C LEU A 121 7.59 -2.09 9.09
N ALA A 122 6.45 -2.46 8.53
CA ALA A 122 5.20 -1.76 8.79
C ALA A 122 4.73 -1.88 10.25
N MET A 123 4.91 -3.06 10.85
CA MET A 123 4.54 -3.32 12.23
C MET A 123 5.44 -2.58 13.24
N LEU A 124 6.74 -2.47 12.97
CA LEU A 124 7.67 -1.73 13.83
C LEU A 124 7.34 -0.25 13.94
N THR A 125 6.71 0.31 12.92
CA THR A 125 6.29 1.71 12.87
C THR A 125 4.78 1.88 13.08
N ASP A 126 4.09 0.85 13.57
CA ASP A 126 2.67 0.94 13.90
C ASP A 126 2.46 1.82 15.15
N GLU A 127 1.35 2.54 15.22
CA GLU A 127 1.01 3.39 16.36
C GLU A 127 0.71 2.58 17.62
N ARG A 128 0.29 1.32 17.47
CA ARG A 128 -0.07 0.43 18.56
C ARG A 128 1.16 -0.27 19.15
N CYS A 129 1.43 0.00 20.43
CA CYS A 129 2.50 -0.61 21.23
C CYS A 129 2.66 -2.12 21.00
N HIS A 130 1.58 -2.88 21.22
CA HIS A 130 1.61 -4.34 21.18
C HIS A 130 2.04 -4.91 19.81
N ILE A 131 1.77 -4.20 18.70
CA ILE A 131 2.20 -4.60 17.35
C ILE A 131 3.68 -4.31 17.15
N ARG A 132 4.18 -3.16 17.61
CA ARG A 132 5.61 -2.85 17.61
C ARG A 132 6.39 -3.88 18.42
N THR A 133 5.91 -4.21 19.62
CA THR A 133 6.50 -5.24 20.48
C THR A 133 6.53 -6.60 19.80
N LEU A 134 5.44 -7.00 19.13
CA LEU A 134 5.38 -8.25 18.38
C LEU A 134 6.41 -8.28 17.24
N ALA A 135 6.56 -7.18 16.50
CA ALA A 135 7.54 -7.07 15.43
C ALA A 135 8.97 -7.17 15.96
N ALA A 136 9.30 -6.41 17.02
CA ALA A 136 10.61 -6.44 17.66
C ALA A 136 10.98 -7.86 18.12
N ARG A 137 10.06 -8.57 18.77
CA ARG A 137 10.25 -9.98 19.19
C ARG A 137 10.51 -10.91 18.00
N ARG A 138 9.73 -10.78 16.92
CA ARG A 138 9.91 -11.57 15.69
C ARG A 138 11.27 -11.32 15.05
N ILE A 139 11.74 -10.06 15.04
CA ILE A 139 13.06 -9.70 14.48
C ILE A 139 14.19 -10.25 15.34
N ILE A 140 14.11 -10.13 16.67
CA ILE A 140 15.12 -10.70 17.58
C ILE A 140 15.24 -12.20 17.33
N LYS A 141 14.11 -12.91 17.35
CA LYS A 141 14.08 -14.36 17.10
C LYS A 141 14.63 -14.73 15.72
N ALA A 142 14.28 -13.98 14.67
CA ALA A 142 14.79 -14.20 13.32
C ALA A 142 16.32 -14.02 13.24
N ARG A 143 16.89 -13.08 14.01
CA ARG A 143 18.35 -12.85 14.05
C ARG A 143 19.08 -13.92 14.85
N GLU A 144 18.46 -14.46 15.89
CA GLU A 144 19.03 -15.53 16.72
C GLU A 144 19.14 -16.86 15.98
N ILE A 145 18.15 -17.19 15.14
CA ILE A 145 18.22 -18.44 14.36
C ILE A 145 19.33 -18.35 13.31
N GLY A 146 19.63 -17.16 12.79
CA GLY A 146 20.64 -16.93 11.76
C GLY A 146 20.26 -17.59 10.42
N PRO A 147 20.95 -17.24 9.32
CA PRO A 147 20.89 -18.06 8.12
C PRO A 147 21.73 -19.32 8.34
N ASP A 148 21.11 -20.50 8.24
CA ASP A 148 21.87 -21.72 7.93
C ASP A 148 22.67 -21.42 6.65
N GLY A 149 23.99 -21.63 6.71
CA GLY A 149 24.95 -21.07 5.76
C GLY A 149 24.56 -21.12 4.28
N ASN A 150 24.91 -20.07 3.55
CA ASN A 150 24.84 -19.96 2.08
C ASN A 150 23.45 -20.02 1.41
N CYS A 151 22.35 -19.98 2.14
CA CYS A 151 21.02 -19.89 1.51
C CYS A 151 20.79 -18.48 0.94
N VAL A 152 20.90 -18.34 -0.38
CA VAL A 152 20.33 -17.20 -1.11
C VAL A 152 18.84 -17.11 -0.76
N HIS A 153 18.41 -15.96 -0.21
CA HIS A 153 17.02 -15.75 0.19
C HIS A 153 16.12 -15.82 -1.05
N ARG A 154 15.38 -16.94 -1.20
CA ARG A 154 14.41 -17.07 -2.28
C ARG A 154 13.19 -16.23 -1.93
N PHE A 155 12.99 -15.15 -2.68
CA PHE A 155 11.78 -14.36 -2.56
C PHE A 155 10.57 -15.18 -2.99
N VAL A 156 9.59 -15.34 -2.08
CA VAL A 156 8.32 -16.02 -2.34
C VAL A 156 7.20 -15.01 -2.18
N ILE A 157 6.34 -14.90 -3.19
CA ILE A 157 5.15 -14.06 -3.12
C ILE A 157 4.18 -14.71 -2.14
N PRO A 158 3.78 -14.02 -1.06
CA PRO A 158 2.94 -14.62 -0.05
C PRO A 158 1.50 -14.75 -0.52
N THR A 159 0.81 -15.78 -0.01
CA THR A 159 -0.64 -15.87 -0.16
C THR A 159 -1.28 -14.85 0.78
N VAL A 160 -2.04 -13.91 0.21
CA VAL A 160 -2.66 -12.83 0.96
C VAL A 160 -4.09 -13.16 1.36
N ASP A 161 -4.44 -12.89 2.61
CA ASP A 161 -5.81 -12.98 3.09
C ASP A 161 -6.60 -11.71 2.74
N PHE A 162 -7.47 -11.81 1.73
CA PHE A 162 -8.38 -10.73 1.31
C PHE A 162 -9.43 -10.37 2.38
N ARG A 163 -9.57 -11.16 3.45
CA ARG A 163 -10.48 -10.92 4.59
C ARG A 163 -9.77 -10.29 5.79
N ALA A 164 -8.46 -10.09 5.74
CA ALA A 164 -7.66 -9.53 6.83
C ALA A 164 -8.22 -8.18 7.34
N THR A 165 -8.58 -8.12 8.61
CA THR A 165 -9.09 -6.88 9.23
C THR A 165 -8.00 -5.84 9.49
N ASP A 166 -6.73 -6.25 9.41
CA ASP A 166 -5.57 -5.44 9.73
C ASP A 166 -4.37 -5.86 8.88
N ASN A 167 -3.39 -4.97 8.71
CA ASN A 167 -2.18 -5.23 7.95
C ASN A 167 -1.38 -6.42 8.51
N VAL A 168 -1.37 -6.61 9.83
CA VAL A 168 -0.65 -7.69 10.53
C VAL A 168 -1.17 -9.07 10.13
N ASN A 169 -2.44 -9.15 9.73
CA ASN A 169 -3.11 -10.40 9.39
C ASN A 169 -3.19 -10.65 7.87
N LEU A 170 -2.42 -9.89 7.07
CA LEU A 170 -2.41 -10.07 5.61
C LEU A 170 -1.87 -11.43 5.16
N ILE A 171 -0.99 -12.05 5.94
CA ILE A 171 -0.37 -13.33 5.60
C ILE A 171 -0.49 -14.31 6.75
N ASP A 172 -0.45 -15.60 6.42
CA ASP A 172 -0.23 -16.64 7.42
C ASP A 172 1.25 -16.70 7.81
N TRP A 173 1.57 -16.10 8.95
CA TRP A 173 2.91 -16.09 9.52
C TRP A 173 3.50 -17.47 9.83
N GLN A 174 2.69 -18.53 9.92
CA GLN A 174 3.19 -19.89 10.15
C GLN A 174 3.78 -20.51 8.90
N THR A 175 3.41 -20.01 7.72
CA THR A 175 3.86 -20.54 6.43
C THR A 175 5.20 -19.97 5.98
N PHE A 176 5.74 -18.96 6.67
CA PHE A 176 6.97 -18.28 6.30
C PHE A 176 8.07 -18.44 7.35
N TYR A 177 9.28 -18.71 6.88
CA TYR A 177 10.48 -18.49 7.67
C TYR A 177 10.76 -16.99 7.75
N VAL A 178 10.67 -16.43 8.96
CA VAL A 178 10.89 -14.99 9.18
C VAL A 178 12.38 -14.71 9.16
N THR A 179 12.83 -13.97 8.16
CA THR A 179 14.21 -13.48 8.07
C THR A 179 14.35 -12.09 8.70
N PRO A 180 15.54 -11.75 9.24
CA PRO A 180 15.82 -10.38 9.68
C PRO A 180 15.72 -9.43 8.49
N PRO A 181 14.85 -8.40 8.53
CA PRO A 181 14.73 -7.48 7.41
C PRO A 181 16.05 -6.75 7.16
N THR A 182 16.57 -6.81 5.94
CA THR A 182 17.87 -6.19 5.60
C THR A 182 17.86 -4.69 5.87
N ALA A 183 16.73 -4.03 5.62
CA ALA A 183 16.51 -2.62 5.93
C ALA A 183 16.65 -2.28 7.42
N LEU A 184 16.57 -3.27 8.32
CA LEU A 184 16.73 -3.10 9.77
C LEU A 184 18.08 -3.59 10.28
N ARG A 185 19.01 -3.99 9.41
CA ARG A 185 20.33 -4.51 9.82
C ARG A 185 21.12 -3.54 10.71
N HIS A 186 20.93 -2.24 10.51
CA HIS A 186 21.57 -1.18 11.30
C HIS A 186 20.99 -1.00 12.71
N ILE A 187 19.81 -1.57 12.99
CA ILE A 187 19.17 -1.46 14.31
C ILE A 187 19.78 -2.49 15.25
N SER A 188 20.28 -2.04 16.38
CA SER A 188 20.88 -2.89 17.41
C SER A 188 19.84 -3.71 18.20
N TYR A 189 20.28 -4.79 18.85
CA TYR A 189 19.43 -5.54 19.79
C TYR A 189 18.93 -4.68 20.94
N HIS A 190 19.80 -3.80 21.47
CA HIS A 190 19.44 -2.88 22.55
C HIS A 190 18.30 -1.95 22.16
N GLU A 191 18.28 -1.43 20.93
CA GLU A 191 17.16 -0.61 20.44
C GLU A 191 15.86 -1.41 20.30
N LEU A 192 15.92 -2.65 19.79
CA LEU A 192 14.75 -3.53 19.72
C LEU A 192 14.21 -3.87 21.12
N LEU A 193 15.09 -4.07 22.10
CA LEU A 193 14.71 -4.33 23.49
C LEU A 193 14.06 -3.11 24.13
N LYS A 194 14.55 -1.89 23.87
CA LYS A 194 13.90 -0.66 24.30
C LYS A 194 12.48 -0.50 23.76
N MET A 195 12.23 -0.90 22.51
CA MET A 195 10.86 -0.89 21.95
C MET A 195 9.91 -1.87 22.67
N ILE A 196 10.46 -2.92 23.27
CA ILE A 196 9.68 -3.89 24.06
C ILE A 196 9.40 -3.36 25.47
N GLN A 197 10.34 -2.62 26.06
CA GLN A 197 10.30 -2.19 27.47
C GLN A 197 9.68 -0.80 27.68
N ASP A 198 10.04 0.17 26.84
CA ASP A 198 9.79 1.60 27.09
C ASP A 198 8.64 2.17 26.22
N ASP A 199 7.97 1.33 25.43
CA ASP A 199 6.95 1.70 24.44
C ASP A 199 7.36 2.84 23.48
N VAL A 200 8.66 2.94 23.20
CA VAL A 200 9.20 4.04 22.38
C VAL A 200 8.84 3.85 20.91
N GLN A 201 8.33 4.92 20.28
CA GLN A 201 8.10 4.97 18.84
C GLN A 201 9.41 5.13 18.07
N MET A 202 9.47 4.54 16.88
CA MET A 202 10.55 4.75 15.91
C MET A 202 10.38 6.09 15.18
N GLU A 203 10.47 7.21 15.91
CA GLU A 203 10.40 8.55 15.33
C GLU A 203 11.74 8.98 14.68
N GLY A 204 11.63 9.75 13.60
CA GLY A 204 12.76 10.49 13.01
C GLY A 204 13.77 9.70 12.17
N ARG A 205 13.52 8.42 11.84
CA ARG A 205 14.42 7.65 10.97
C ARG A 205 13.98 7.63 9.51
N ASP A 206 14.90 8.05 8.65
CA ASP A 206 14.77 8.01 7.20
C ASP A 206 14.93 6.57 6.70
N PHE A 207 13.80 5.86 6.62
CA PHE A 207 13.74 4.62 5.85
C PHE A 207 13.82 4.94 4.36
N ILE A 208 14.41 4.02 3.58
CA ILE A 208 14.53 4.15 2.13
C ILE A 208 13.16 4.50 1.54
N LYS A 209 13.13 5.61 0.81
CA LYS A 209 11.99 6.05 0.02
C LYS A 209 11.91 5.17 -1.23
N PHE A 210 10.72 4.77 -1.62
CA PHE A 210 10.49 4.12 -2.90
C PHE A 210 11.16 4.95 -3.99
N PRO A 211 11.93 4.32 -4.90
CA PRO A 211 12.29 5.01 -6.13
C PRO A 211 10.99 5.43 -6.79
N SER A 212 10.80 6.74 -6.97
CA SER A 212 9.64 7.35 -7.61
C SER A 212 9.54 7.06 -9.12
N HIS A 213 10.36 6.12 -9.61
CA HIS A 213 10.54 5.79 -11.00
C HIS A 213 10.46 4.28 -11.19
N THR A 214 9.39 3.81 -11.83
CA THR A 214 9.53 2.68 -12.75
C THR A 214 10.30 3.19 -13.95
N ALA A 215 11.64 3.26 -13.85
CA ALA A 215 12.47 3.20 -15.03
C ALA A 215 12.45 1.73 -15.48
N SER A 216 11.44 1.38 -16.25
CA SER A 216 11.51 0.20 -17.11
C SER A 216 12.55 0.50 -18.18
N SER A 217 13.74 -0.07 -18.01
CA SER A 217 14.73 -0.28 -19.06
C SER A 217 15.65 -1.40 -18.62
#